data_AF-A0A9N8DGA4-F1
#
_entry.id   AF-A0A9N8DGA4-F1
#
_cell.length_a   1.000
_cell.length_b   1.000
_cell.length_c   1.000
_cell.angle_alpha   90.00
_cell.angle_beta   90.00
_cell.angle_gamma   90.00
#
_symmetry.space_group_name_H-M   'P 1'
#
loop_
_entity.id
_entity.type
_entity.pdbx_description
1 polymer ?
#
loop_
_entity_poly.entity_id
_entity_poly.type
_entity_poly.pdbx_seq_one_letter_code
_entity_poly.pdbx_strand_id
1 'polypeptide(L)'
;MYGNPPPTAPHGGGAQPKKYVKVNGVMKLNPDYKRWKEGQGVAATTVPHADQALPVVTNMEDHDALNQASIAAGGPEIPLSESTNATIEMMQEPEISGEAGMSPETMVDELGAVLNKYEVPMGLMNKLMMLSEFEYLEFMIDDSGSMTLPSDTVDPATGKTQTRWQEAKKRLKEMIEVLAYVPFNQIVICFLNRPDRVLITRNGRAPPVLLADCNQQIDALFNKMASGSTPFLERLQESFARGANRNVARYFFGDGVPNGGNPAKAEVVKILCTRQNPEGNPMTFLSCTNEDAQVEWMKDTEELAPYCSECDDFKDEADEVLKDQGVALPYSYGFYLVSCLVAAMNPDDLDAMDESVPFTKGTLDNLLGIESNEASYKHYFDCFIQAQQKRTIENDDYGRPKKTDQLKKSQNWQALYGDFLRAPEAKMIPAVQQFKQALMS
;
A
#
# COMPACT_ATOMS: atom_id res chain seq x y z
N MET A 1 21.50 -17.07 -13.47
CA MET A 1 22.46 -16.43 -14.40
C MET A 1 22.90 -15.13 -13.76
N TYR A 2 24.20 -14.96 -13.50
CA TYR A 2 24.75 -13.71 -12.97
C TYR A 2 24.56 -12.61 -14.01
N GLY A 3 23.76 -11.60 -13.67
CA GLY A 3 23.51 -10.45 -14.54
C GLY A 3 24.82 -9.68 -14.74
N ASN A 4 25.08 -9.30 -16.00
CA ASN A 4 26.17 -8.37 -16.31
C ASN A 4 25.98 -7.09 -15.48
N PRO A 5 27.07 -6.52 -14.92
CA PRO A 5 26.98 -5.21 -14.27
C PRO A 5 26.43 -4.19 -15.29
N PRO A 6 25.58 -3.26 -14.85
CA PRO A 6 24.97 -2.28 -15.75
C PRO A 6 26.06 -1.44 -16.44
N PRO A 7 25.83 -1.01 -17.69
CA PRO A 7 26.77 -0.18 -18.42
C PRO A 7 27.04 1.11 -17.63
N THR A 8 28.32 1.39 -17.38
CA THR A 8 28.77 2.64 -16.76
C THR A 8 28.39 3.81 -17.67
N ALA A 9 27.33 4.55 -17.30
CA ALA A 9 26.91 5.75 -18.00
C ALA A 9 28.02 6.82 -17.95
N PRO A 10 28.14 7.67 -19.00
CA PRO A 10 29.18 8.70 -19.06
C PRO A 10 28.99 9.72 -17.92
N HIS A 11 30.01 9.82 -17.07
CA HIS A 11 30.07 10.74 -15.93
C HIS A 11 30.10 12.21 -16.39
N GLY A 12 28.92 12.83 -16.50
CA GLY A 12 28.79 14.27 -16.33
C GLY A 12 29.03 14.60 -14.85
N GLY A 13 30.28 14.97 -14.50
CA GLY A 13 30.77 15.15 -13.13
C GLY A 13 30.21 16.36 -12.36
N GLY A 14 28.89 16.58 -12.37
CA GLY A 14 28.24 17.50 -11.44
C GLY A 14 28.09 16.85 -10.06
N ALA A 15 28.31 17.63 -8.99
CA ALA A 15 28.02 17.17 -7.63
C ALA A 15 26.53 16.79 -7.50
N GLN A 16 26.23 15.72 -6.75
CA GLN A 16 24.86 15.28 -6.48
C GLN A 16 24.06 16.41 -5.81
N PRO A 17 22.92 16.85 -6.38
CA PRO A 17 22.05 17.82 -5.72
C PRO A 17 21.47 17.27 -4.42
N LYS A 18 21.16 18.14 -3.46
CA LYS A 18 20.45 17.73 -2.23
C LYS A 18 19.09 17.12 -2.56
N LYS A 19 18.71 16.03 -1.90
CA LYS A 19 17.42 15.34 -2.11
C LYS A 19 16.21 16.23 -1.82
N TYR A 20 16.25 17.02 -0.74
CA TYR A 20 15.15 17.87 -0.31
C TYR A 20 15.48 19.37 -0.36
N VAL A 21 14.45 20.19 -0.52
CA VAL A 21 14.50 21.65 -0.52
C VAL A 21 13.26 22.24 0.15
N LYS A 22 13.39 23.42 0.78
CA LYS A 22 12.26 24.14 1.37
C LYS A 22 11.68 25.13 0.36
N VAL A 23 10.38 25.01 0.06
CA VAL A 23 9.64 25.90 -0.84
C VAL A 23 8.43 26.44 -0.10
N ASN A 24 8.36 27.76 0.10
CA ASN A 24 7.26 28.43 0.79
C ASN A 24 6.94 27.85 2.18
N GLY A 25 7.96 27.47 2.95
CA GLY A 25 7.78 26.90 4.29
C GLY A 25 7.57 25.39 4.34
N VAL A 26 7.35 24.74 3.20
CA VAL A 26 7.08 23.30 3.06
C VAL A 26 8.33 22.60 2.52
N MET A 27 8.71 21.47 3.11
CA MET A 27 9.78 20.63 2.57
C MET A 27 9.27 19.83 1.37
N LYS A 28 10.09 19.69 0.33
CA LYS A 28 9.73 18.99 -0.92
C LYS A 28 10.92 18.26 -1.53
N LEU A 29 10.63 17.31 -2.42
CA LEU A 29 11.64 16.71 -3.28
C LEU A 29 12.26 17.79 -4.18
N ASN A 30 13.59 17.84 -4.23
CA ASN A 30 14.31 18.81 -5.05
C ASN A 30 14.21 18.45 -6.54
N PRO A 31 13.67 19.34 -7.41
CA PRO A 31 13.60 19.09 -8.85
C PRO A 31 14.96 18.85 -9.52
N ASP A 32 16.04 19.44 -9.02
CA ASP A 32 17.40 19.19 -9.53
C ASP A 32 17.88 17.78 -9.19
N TYR A 33 17.58 17.30 -7.99
CA TYR A 33 17.89 15.92 -7.58
C TYR A 33 17.11 14.92 -8.44
N LYS A 34 15.81 15.18 -8.65
CA LYS A 34 14.96 14.35 -9.52
C LYS A 34 15.57 14.22 -10.92
N ARG A 35 15.88 15.35 -11.56
CA ARG A 35 16.54 15.37 -12.90
C ARG A 35 17.89 14.64 -12.90
N TRP A 36 18.69 14.83 -11.86
CA TRP A 36 19.99 14.15 -11.73
C TRP A 36 19.85 12.63 -11.61
N LYS A 37 18.88 12.14 -10.83
CA LYS A 37 18.63 10.71 -10.64
C LYS A 37 18.05 10.06 -11.89
N GLU A 38 17.09 10.72 -12.54
CA GLU A 38 16.51 10.28 -13.82
C GLU A 38 17.53 10.25 -14.95
N GLY A 39 18.51 11.16 -14.95
CA GLY A 39 19.65 11.15 -15.87
C GLY A 39 20.54 9.90 -15.76
N GLN A 40 20.40 9.12 -14.68
CA GLN A 40 21.10 7.84 -14.48
C GLN A 40 20.29 6.63 -14.97
N GLY A 41 19.12 6.86 -15.60
CA GLY A 41 18.23 5.79 -16.04
C GLY A 41 17.41 5.14 -14.93
N VAL A 42 17.34 5.77 -13.76
CA VAL A 42 16.53 5.32 -12.62
C VAL A 42 15.49 6.38 -12.31
N ALA A 43 14.21 6.00 -12.28
CA ALA A 43 13.15 6.93 -11.87
C ALA A 43 13.47 7.48 -10.47
N ALA A 44 13.40 8.80 -10.31
CA ALA A 44 13.73 9.42 -9.03
C ALA A 44 12.65 9.17 -7.97
N THR A 45 11.41 9.01 -8.41
CA THR A 45 10.24 8.77 -7.59
C THR A 45 9.07 8.27 -8.43
N THR A 46 8.21 7.49 -7.79
CA THR A 46 6.93 6.97 -8.27
C THR A 46 5.75 7.88 -7.89
N VAL A 47 5.95 8.85 -7.00
CA VAL A 47 4.90 9.77 -6.53
C VAL A 47 4.37 10.64 -7.67
N PRO A 48 3.05 10.60 -7.95
CA PRO A 48 2.41 11.54 -8.86
C PRO A 48 2.60 12.97 -8.36
N HIS A 49 2.95 13.92 -9.25
CA HIS A 49 3.14 15.32 -8.88
C HIS A 49 4.13 15.57 -7.72
N ALA A 50 5.28 14.88 -7.73
CA ALA A 50 6.31 14.99 -6.70
C ALA A 50 6.85 16.41 -6.41
N ASP A 51 6.62 17.39 -7.29
CA ASP A 51 6.94 18.81 -7.08
C ASP A 51 5.93 19.52 -6.16
N GLN A 52 4.76 18.93 -5.98
CA GLN A 52 3.68 19.41 -5.11
C GLN A 52 3.58 18.60 -3.82
N ALA A 53 3.92 17.31 -3.87
CA ALA A 53 3.85 16.39 -2.75
C ALA A 53 4.75 16.76 -1.56
N LEU A 54 4.35 16.28 -0.38
CA LEU A 54 5.19 16.23 0.82
C LEU A 54 6.37 15.25 0.59
N PRO A 55 7.45 15.33 1.39
CA PRO A 55 8.60 14.46 1.18
C PRO A 55 8.28 13.02 1.60
N VAL A 56 8.71 12.05 0.78
CA VAL A 56 8.82 10.66 1.21
C VAL A 56 10.14 10.49 1.94
N VAL A 57 10.10 10.12 3.22
CA VAL A 57 11.27 9.80 4.05
C VAL A 57 11.28 8.29 4.27
N THR A 58 12.26 7.59 3.72
CA THR A 58 12.26 6.13 3.66
C THR A 58 13.22 5.46 4.63
N ASN A 59 14.20 6.21 5.13
CA ASN A 59 15.23 5.75 6.07
C ASN A 59 15.86 6.93 6.83
N MET A 60 16.79 6.63 7.74
CA MET A 60 17.48 7.66 8.54
C MET A 60 18.36 8.60 7.71
N GLU A 61 18.96 8.13 6.60
CA GLU A 61 19.75 9.01 5.72
C GLU A 61 18.87 10.07 5.04
N ASP A 62 17.65 9.69 4.64
CA ASP A 62 16.63 10.61 4.11
C ASP A 62 16.19 11.61 5.17
N HIS A 63 15.97 11.15 6.40
CA HIS A 63 15.59 12.01 7.53
C HIS A 63 16.69 13.03 7.84
N ASP A 64 17.95 12.61 7.88
CA ASP A 64 19.10 13.49 8.04
C ASP A 64 19.21 14.51 6.91
N ALA A 65 19.03 14.07 5.65
CA ALA A 65 19.05 14.95 4.49
C ALA A 65 17.91 15.99 4.54
N LEU A 66 16.72 15.58 5.00
CA LEU A 66 15.57 16.46 5.20
C LEU A 66 15.87 17.51 6.29
N ASN A 67 16.43 17.09 7.42
CA ASN A 67 16.81 17.97 8.52
C ASN A 67 17.88 18.98 8.14
N GLN A 68 18.95 18.54 7.47
CA GLN A 68 19.98 19.43 6.95
C GLN A 68 19.40 20.49 6.00
N ALA A 69 18.42 20.10 5.16
CA ALA A 69 17.74 21.03 4.27
C ALA A 69 16.83 22.01 5.02
N SER A 70 16.11 21.56 6.05
CA SER A 70 15.29 22.42 6.92
C SER A 70 16.13 23.46 7.65
N ILE A 71 17.20 23.02 8.34
CA ILE A 71 18.11 23.87 9.11
C ILE A 71 18.82 24.88 8.21
N ALA A 72 19.32 24.44 7.05
CA ALA A 72 19.98 25.33 6.08
C ALA A 72 19.04 26.43 5.55
N ALA A 73 17.72 26.17 5.54
CA ALA A 73 16.69 27.14 5.17
C ALA A 73 16.10 27.91 6.38
N GLY A 74 16.78 27.88 7.54
CA GLY A 74 16.37 28.57 8.76
C GLY A 74 15.13 27.95 9.45
N GLY A 75 14.77 26.72 9.12
CA GLY A 75 13.74 25.95 9.82
C GLY A 75 14.28 25.23 11.06
N PRO A 76 13.39 24.74 11.94
CA PRO A 76 13.77 23.85 13.02
C PRO A 76 14.12 22.45 12.48
N GLU A 77 14.71 21.64 13.35
CA GLU A 77 14.76 20.18 13.17
C GLU A 77 13.34 19.61 13.09
N ILE A 78 13.17 18.61 12.24
CA ILE A 78 11.93 17.87 11.99
C ILE A 78 12.09 16.53 12.73
N PRO A 79 11.41 16.35 13.87
CA PRO A 79 11.50 15.10 14.60
C PRO A 79 10.79 13.97 13.84
N LEU A 80 11.20 12.73 14.12
CA LEU A 80 10.44 11.55 13.72
C LEU A 80 9.11 11.51 14.46
N SER A 81 8.09 10.93 13.85
CA SER A 81 6.81 10.68 14.54
C SER A 81 7.02 9.74 15.73
N GLU A 82 6.15 9.83 16.74
CA GLU A 82 6.15 8.92 17.89
C GLU A 82 6.08 7.45 17.46
N SER A 83 5.22 7.13 16.48
CA SER A 83 5.09 5.78 15.93
C SER A 83 6.39 5.26 15.30
N THR A 84 7.13 6.14 14.62
CA THR A 84 8.39 5.78 13.95
C THR A 84 9.50 5.55 14.96
N ASN A 85 9.61 6.41 15.97
CA ASN A 85 10.56 6.22 17.08
C ASN A 85 10.32 4.89 17.79
N ALA A 86 9.05 4.60 18.15
CA ALA A 86 8.69 3.34 18.79
C ALA A 86 9.01 2.12 17.92
N THR A 87 8.78 2.20 16.61
CA THR A 87 9.06 1.09 15.69
C THR A 87 10.56 0.85 15.53
N ILE A 88 11.37 1.91 15.43
CA ILE A 88 12.83 1.79 15.37
C ILE A 88 13.35 1.12 16.66
N GLU A 89 12.83 1.51 17.82
CA GLU A 89 13.19 0.91 19.11
C GLU A 89 12.82 -0.59 19.15
N MET A 90 11.58 -0.95 18.76
CA MET A 90 11.13 -2.34 18.68
C MET A 90 11.99 -3.17 17.73
N MET A 91 12.36 -2.62 16.57
CA MET A 91 13.18 -3.31 15.58
C MET A 91 14.62 -3.55 16.05
N GLN A 92 15.11 -2.75 16.99
CA GLN A 92 16.42 -2.96 17.61
C GLN A 92 16.37 -4.01 18.74
N GLU A 93 15.19 -4.51 19.10
CA GLU A 93 15.07 -5.60 20.06
C GLU A 93 15.67 -6.90 19.48
N PRO A 94 16.53 -7.62 20.23
CA PRO A 94 17.15 -8.86 19.77
C PRO A 94 16.15 -9.96 19.37
N GLU A 95 14.96 -9.97 19.99
CA GLU A 95 13.91 -10.95 19.68
C GLU A 95 13.31 -10.69 18.29
N ILE A 96 12.87 -9.45 18.03
CA ILE A 96 12.28 -9.04 16.75
C ILE A 96 13.27 -9.19 15.59
N SER A 97 14.50 -8.71 15.77
CA SER A 97 15.55 -8.85 14.76
C SER A 97 15.95 -10.30 14.52
N GLY A 98 16.04 -11.09 15.59
CA GLY A 98 16.29 -12.53 15.53
C GLY A 98 15.18 -13.29 14.81
N GLU A 99 13.92 -12.94 15.04
CA GLU A 99 12.77 -13.46 14.31
C GLU A 99 12.88 -13.14 12.84
N ALA A 100 13.29 -11.92 12.46
CA ALA A 100 13.58 -11.54 11.08
C ALA A 100 14.88 -12.16 10.50
N GLY A 101 15.62 -12.97 11.27
CA GLY A 101 16.87 -13.60 10.81
C GLY A 101 18.01 -12.60 10.60
N MET A 102 17.98 -11.47 11.31
CA MET A 102 18.96 -10.39 11.25
C MET A 102 19.52 -10.07 12.64
N SER A 103 20.61 -9.31 12.70
CA SER A 103 21.05 -8.67 13.94
C SER A 103 20.36 -7.31 14.11
N PRO A 104 20.21 -6.79 15.34
CA PRO A 104 19.69 -5.44 15.57
C PRO A 104 20.38 -4.36 14.75
N GLU A 105 21.72 -4.44 14.62
CA GLU A 105 22.54 -3.47 13.88
C GLU A 105 22.21 -3.49 12.38
N THR A 106 22.08 -4.67 11.79
CA THR A 106 21.83 -4.82 10.34
C THR A 106 20.37 -4.61 9.96
N MET A 107 19.42 -4.83 10.88
CA MET A 107 18.00 -4.83 10.57
C MET A 107 17.50 -3.46 10.10
N VAL A 108 17.93 -2.39 10.76
CA VAL A 108 17.52 -1.01 10.41
C VAL A 108 18.08 -0.62 9.03
N ASP A 109 19.35 -0.95 8.78
CA ASP A 109 20.01 -0.62 7.50
C ASP A 109 19.43 -1.41 6.33
N GLU A 110 19.27 -2.74 6.49
CA GLU A 110 18.74 -3.58 5.41
C GLU A 110 17.25 -3.33 5.15
N LEU A 111 16.44 -3.12 6.20
CA LEU A 111 15.05 -2.70 5.99
C LEU A 111 15.01 -1.33 5.31
N GLY A 112 15.79 -0.36 5.81
CA GLY A 112 15.87 0.98 5.23
C GLY A 112 16.26 0.97 3.74
N ALA A 113 17.10 0.02 3.32
CA ALA A 113 17.45 -0.18 1.92
C ALA A 113 16.26 -0.65 1.07
N VAL A 114 15.44 -1.58 1.58
CA VAL A 114 14.23 -2.07 0.88
C VAL A 114 13.12 -1.02 0.88
N LEU A 115 12.90 -0.31 1.99
CA LEU A 115 11.94 0.79 2.03
C LEU A 115 12.33 1.90 1.05
N ASN A 116 13.62 2.25 0.97
CA ASN A 116 14.11 3.21 -0.01
C ASN A 116 13.99 2.71 -1.45
N LYS A 117 14.18 1.42 -1.72
CA LYS A 117 13.97 0.82 -3.05
C LYS A 117 12.55 1.04 -3.55
N TYR A 118 11.56 0.85 -2.69
CA TYR A 118 10.14 0.97 -3.04
C TYR A 118 9.53 2.34 -2.71
N GLU A 119 10.28 3.25 -2.08
CA GLU A 119 9.79 4.52 -1.54
C GLU A 119 8.69 4.36 -0.48
N VAL A 120 8.82 3.35 0.39
CA VAL A 120 7.91 3.19 1.54
C VAL A 120 8.27 4.24 2.60
N PRO A 121 7.33 5.10 3.02
CA PRO A 121 7.56 6.01 4.14
C PRO A 121 7.88 5.23 5.43
N MET A 122 8.84 5.71 6.21
CA MET A 122 9.21 5.11 7.50
C MET A 122 8.02 4.98 8.46
N GLY A 123 7.06 5.91 8.36
CA GLY A 123 5.84 5.90 9.15
C GLY A 123 4.98 4.66 8.96
N LEU A 124 5.12 3.95 7.83
CA LEU A 124 4.38 2.73 7.53
C LEU A 124 5.02 1.45 8.11
N MET A 125 6.22 1.54 8.67
CA MET A 125 6.89 0.37 9.26
C MET A 125 6.09 -0.24 10.40
N ASN A 126 5.47 0.58 11.25
CA ASN A 126 4.65 0.09 12.36
C ASN A 126 3.47 -0.75 11.87
N LYS A 127 2.89 -0.41 10.71
CA LYS A 127 1.78 -1.14 10.11
C LYS A 127 2.22 -2.50 9.62
N LEU A 128 3.40 -2.58 9.01
CA LEU A 128 3.98 -3.85 8.59
C LEU A 128 4.24 -4.80 9.78
N MET A 129 4.62 -4.27 10.95
CA MET A 129 4.83 -5.10 12.14
C MET A 129 3.57 -5.84 12.60
N MET A 130 2.36 -5.34 12.29
CA MET A 130 1.10 -6.03 12.61
C MET A 130 1.01 -7.41 11.95
N LEU A 131 1.74 -7.65 10.86
CA LEU A 131 1.76 -8.93 10.16
C LEU A 131 2.33 -10.08 11.01
N SER A 132 3.12 -9.78 12.04
CA SER A 132 3.66 -10.79 12.96
C SER A 132 2.61 -11.34 13.93
N GLU A 133 1.48 -10.66 14.11
CA GLU A 133 0.37 -11.08 14.97
C GLU A 133 -0.45 -12.23 14.36
N PHE A 134 -0.32 -12.44 13.05
CA PHE A 134 -1.02 -13.50 12.34
C PHE A 134 -0.22 -14.80 12.37
N GLU A 135 -0.92 -15.92 12.57
CA GLU A 135 -0.29 -17.23 12.54
C GLU A 135 0.23 -17.58 11.14
N TYR A 136 -0.46 -17.12 10.10
CA TYR A 136 0.04 -17.14 8.73
C TYR A 136 -0.65 -16.12 7.83
N LEU A 137 0.09 -15.69 6.81
CA LEU A 137 -0.39 -14.89 5.69
C LEU A 137 -0.74 -15.85 4.55
N GLU A 138 -1.98 -15.85 4.07
CA GLU A 138 -2.45 -16.74 3.01
C GLU A 138 -2.73 -15.98 1.71
N PHE A 139 -1.92 -16.27 0.69
CA PHE A 139 -2.02 -15.76 -0.66
C PHE A 139 -2.77 -16.77 -1.53
N MET A 140 -4.02 -16.44 -1.85
CA MET A 140 -4.89 -17.20 -2.74
C MET A 140 -4.77 -16.62 -4.14
N ILE A 141 -4.19 -17.37 -5.07
CA ILE A 141 -3.96 -16.89 -6.43
C ILE A 141 -4.98 -17.52 -7.39
N ASP A 142 -5.75 -16.68 -8.08
CA ASP A 142 -6.53 -17.12 -9.23
C ASP A 142 -5.61 -17.62 -10.33
N ASP A 143 -5.77 -18.88 -10.70
CA ASP A 143 -5.12 -19.53 -11.83
C ASP A 143 -6.14 -19.98 -12.88
N SER A 144 -7.27 -19.27 -13.00
CA SER A 144 -8.28 -19.46 -14.05
C SER A 144 -7.75 -19.13 -15.45
N GLY A 145 -8.48 -19.55 -16.49
CA GLY A 145 -8.08 -19.24 -17.87
C GLY A 145 -8.05 -17.74 -18.20
N SER A 146 -8.88 -16.92 -17.54
CA SER A 146 -8.95 -15.47 -17.77
C SER A 146 -7.68 -14.74 -17.36
N MET A 147 -6.92 -15.30 -16.41
CA MET A 147 -5.62 -14.75 -16.01
C MET A 147 -4.57 -14.74 -17.14
N THR A 148 -4.83 -15.42 -18.27
CA THR A 148 -3.97 -15.35 -19.47
C THR A 148 -4.26 -14.15 -20.37
N LEU A 149 -5.33 -13.40 -20.10
CA LEU A 149 -5.66 -12.17 -20.80
C LEU A 149 -4.67 -11.05 -20.48
N PRO A 150 -4.57 -10.01 -21.32
CA PRO A 150 -3.78 -8.83 -21.03
C PRO A 150 -4.26 -8.11 -19.75
N SER A 151 -3.33 -7.50 -19.03
CA SER A 151 -3.59 -6.47 -18.02
C SER A 151 -3.33 -5.06 -18.59
N ASP A 152 -3.57 -4.03 -17.79
CA ASP A 152 -3.11 -2.64 -17.98
C ASP A 152 -1.63 -2.44 -17.64
N THR A 153 -1.07 -3.31 -16.79
CA THR A 153 0.32 -3.21 -16.38
C THR A 153 1.31 -3.56 -17.48
N VAL A 154 2.47 -2.88 -17.47
CA VAL A 154 3.59 -3.14 -18.37
C VAL A 154 4.79 -3.68 -17.62
N ASP A 155 5.50 -4.63 -18.22
CA ASP A 155 6.78 -5.11 -17.71
C ASP A 155 7.83 -4.01 -17.92
N PRO A 156 8.42 -3.44 -16.86
CA PRO A 156 9.39 -2.36 -16.98
C PRO A 156 10.67 -2.78 -17.71
N ALA A 157 11.02 -4.06 -17.72
CA ALA A 157 12.23 -4.57 -18.38
C ALA A 157 12.04 -4.71 -19.90
N THR A 158 10.83 -5.05 -20.35
CA THR A 158 10.55 -5.33 -21.77
C THR A 158 9.69 -4.27 -22.45
N GLY A 159 9.02 -3.41 -21.67
CA GLY A 159 8.05 -2.41 -22.14
C GLY A 159 6.77 -3.01 -22.74
N LYS A 160 6.52 -4.32 -22.52
CA LYS A 160 5.36 -5.03 -23.07
C LYS A 160 4.26 -5.12 -22.03
N THR A 161 3.02 -5.06 -22.50
CA THR A 161 1.84 -5.39 -21.70
C THR A 161 1.98 -6.78 -21.10
N GLN A 162 1.72 -6.89 -19.80
CA GLN A 162 1.72 -8.15 -19.07
C GLN A 162 0.41 -8.90 -19.30
N THR A 163 0.39 -10.19 -19.01
CA THR A 163 -0.87 -10.88 -18.70
C THR A 163 -1.21 -10.67 -17.23
N ARG A 164 -2.48 -10.79 -16.86
CA ARG A 164 -2.95 -10.74 -15.48
C ARG A 164 -2.20 -11.73 -14.56
N TRP A 165 -1.87 -12.91 -15.08
CA TRP A 165 -1.01 -13.90 -14.43
C TRP A 165 0.43 -13.43 -14.17
N GLN A 166 1.03 -12.72 -15.12
CA GLN A 166 2.39 -12.17 -14.98
C GLN A 166 2.41 -11.02 -13.97
N GLU A 167 1.36 -10.20 -13.98
CA GLU A 167 1.17 -9.15 -13.00
C GLU A 167 1.02 -9.71 -11.58
N ALA A 168 0.11 -10.67 -11.38
CA ALA A 168 -0.07 -11.32 -10.08
C ALA A 168 1.25 -11.93 -9.56
N LYS A 169 2.03 -12.55 -10.45
CA LYS A 169 3.38 -13.05 -10.14
C LYS A 169 4.31 -11.95 -9.67
N LYS A 170 4.39 -10.85 -10.44
CA LYS A 170 5.29 -9.72 -10.18
C LYS A 170 4.94 -9.08 -8.84
N ARG A 171 3.67 -8.72 -8.64
CA ARG A 171 3.14 -8.10 -7.43
C ARG A 171 3.35 -8.99 -6.21
N LEU A 172 3.09 -10.30 -6.31
CA LEU A 172 3.40 -11.27 -5.24
C LEU A 172 4.89 -11.28 -4.88
N LYS A 173 5.80 -11.26 -5.86
CA LYS A 173 7.25 -11.22 -5.59
C LYS A 173 7.68 -9.92 -4.91
N GLU A 174 7.10 -8.79 -5.30
CA GLU A 174 7.36 -7.49 -4.68
C GLU A 174 6.86 -7.44 -3.22
N MET A 175 5.65 -7.93 -2.96
CA MET A 175 5.13 -8.09 -1.59
C MET A 175 6.02 -9.01 -0.75
N ILE A 176 6.44 -10.16 -1.30
CA ILE A 176 7.31 -11.12 -0.61
C ILE A 176 8.70 -10.52 -0.33
N GLU A 177 9.20 -9.64 -1.19
CA GLU A 177 10.46 -8.93 -0.94
C GLU A 177 10.35 -7.99 0.26
N VAL A 178 9.25 -7.25 0.42
CA VAL A 178 9.00 -6.45 1.64
C VAL A 178 8.87 -7.36 2.86
N LEU A 179 8.04 -8.40 2.77
CA LEU A 179 7.83 -9.37 3.85
C LEU A 179 9.12 -10.08 4.28
N ALA A 180 10.10 -10.24 3.40
CA ALA A 180 11.38 -10.84 3.74
C ALA A 180 12.16 -10.06 4.81
N TYR A 181 11.82 -8.78 5.06
CA TYR A 181 12.48 -7.95 6.08
C TYR A 181 11.59 -7.67 7.31
N VAL A 182 10.35 -8.15 7.31
CA VAL A 182 9.39 -7.99 8.41
C VAL A 182 9.22 -9.33 9.14
N PRO A 183 9.09 -9.36 10.47
CA PRO A 183 8.77 -10.60 11.18
C PRO A 183 7.43 -11.18 10.70
N PHE A 184 7.41 -12.48 10.44
CA PHE A 184 6.20 -13.23 10.12
C PHE A 184 6.38 -14.68 10.55
N ASN A 185 5.27 -15.32 10.95
CA ASN A 185 5.29 -16.73 11.35
C ASN A 185 5.37 -17.65 10.13
N GLN A 186 4.45 -17.47 9.19
CA GLN A 186 4.30 -18.36 8.05
C GLN A 186 3.62 -17.63 6.88
N ILE A 187 4.07 -17.96 5.67
CA ILE A 187 3.43 -17.53 4.42
C ILE A 187 2.95 -18.79 3.69
N VAL A 188 1.69 -18.76 3.26
CA VAL A 188 1.04 -19.84 2.51
C VAL A 188 0.66 -19.29 1.15
N ILE A 189 1.11 -19.92 0.07
CA ILE A 189 0.67 -19.60 -1.29
C ILE A 189 -0.13 -20.78 -1.80
N CYS A 190 -1.38 -20.54 -2.22
CA CYS A 190 -2.27 -21.55 -2.77
C CYS A 190 -2.97 -21.02 -4.03
N PHE A 191 -3.61 -21.92 -4.77
CA PHE A 191 -4.21 -21.63 -6.07
C PHE A 191 -5.65 -22.15 -6.14
N LEU A 192 -6.48 -21.52 -6.97
CA LEU A 192 -7.88 -21.88 -7.04
C LEU A 192 -8.12 -23.26 -7.67
N ASN A 193 -7.49 -23.57 -8.81
CA ASN A 193 -7.80 -24.75 -9.64
C ASN A 193 -6.89 -25.95 -9.37
N ARG A 194 -5.85 -25.82 -8.53
CA ARG A 194 -4.87 -26.87 -8.28
C ARG A 194 -4.59 -27.10 -6.79
N PRO A 195 -4.14 -28.30 -6.40
CA PRO A 195 -3.85 -28.61 -5.00
C PRO A 195 -2.50 -28.05 -4.53
N ASP A 196 -1.71 -27.43 -5.41
CA ASP A 196 -0.40 -26.88 -5.10
C ASP A 196 -0.51 -25.89 -3.93
N ARG A 197 0.30 -26.14 -2.90
CA ARG A 197 0.39 -25.28 -1.72
C ARG A 197 1.85 -25.16 -1.32
N VAL A 198 2.37 -23.93 -1.37
CA VAL A 198 3.71 -23.62 -0.90
C VAL A 198 3.61 -23.07 0.51
N LEU A 199 4.49 -23.59 1.36
CA LEU A 199 4.63 -23.18 2.74
C LEU A 199 6.02 -22.57 2.92
N ILE A 200 6.06 -21.27 3.16
CA ILE A 200 7.28 -20.52 3.44
C ILE A 200 7.32 -20.21 4.93
N THR A 201 8.42 -20.59 5.56
CA THR A 201 8.74 -20.27 6.96
C THR A 201 10.11 -19.64 7.00
N ARG A 202 10.34 -18.73 7.94
CA ARG A 202 11.62 -18.01 8.00
C ARG A 202 12.76 -18.91 8.48
N ASN A 203 12.53 -19.71 9.53
CA ASN A 203 13.50 -20.63 10.12
C ASN A 203 14.87 -19.98 10.40
N GLY A 204 14.86 -18.73 10.89
CA GLY A 204 16.07 -17.95 11.19
C GLY A 204 16.92 -17.59 9.96
N ARG A 205 16.40 -17.75 8.73
CA ARG A 205 17.11 -17.39 7.51
C ARG A 205 17.16 -15.87 7.36
N ALA A 206 18.33 -15.36 7.00
CA ALA A 206 18.50 -13.97 6.60
C ALA A 206 17.65 -13.62 5.36
N PRO A 207 17.15 -12.38 5.24
CA PRO A 207 16.25 -11.98 4.14
C PRO A 207 16.75 -12.33 2.73
N PRO A 208 18.02 -12.12 2.34
CA PRO A 208 18.47 -12.45 0.98
C PRO A 208 18.38 -13.94 0.64
N VAL A 209 18.63 -14.81 1.63
CA VAL A 209 18.57 -16.28 1.46
C VAL A 209 17.12 -16.73 1.36
N LEU A 210 16.26 -16.21 2.25
CA LEU A 210 14.82 -16.45 2.21
C LEU A 210 14.23 -16.02 0.87
N LEU A 211 14.53 -14.79 0.43
CA LEU A 211 13.99 -14.22 -0.80
C LEU A 211 14.41 -14.99 -2.05
N ALA A 212 15.66 -15.47 -2.12
CA ALA A 212 16.12 -16.30 -3.23
C ALA A 212 15.33 -17.61 -3.35
N ASP A 213 15.09 -18.28 -2.22
CA ASP A 213 14.29 -19.52 -2.15
C ASP A 213 12.82 -19.25 -2.48
N CYS A 214 12.21 -18.21 -1.89
CA CYS A 214 10.84 -17.81 -2.20
C CYS A 214 10.66 -17.52 -3.69
N ASN A 215 11.57 -16.75 -4.29
CA ASN A 215 11.53 -16.43 -5.71
C ASN A 215 11.63 -17.68 -6.58
N GLN A 216 12.51 -18.62 -6.24
CA GLN A 216 12.62 -19.89 -6.95
C GLN A 216 11.31 -20.70 -6.87
N GLN A 217 10.69 -20.79 -5.69
CA GLN A 217 9.44 -21.51 -5.49
C GLN A 217 8.27 -20.84 -6.22
N ILE A 218 8.15 -19.51 -6.14
CA ILE A 218 7.15 -18.74 -6.88
C ILE A 218 7.35 -18.91 -8.38
N ASP A 219 8.58 -18.79 -8.88
CA ASP A 219 8.87 -18.99 -10.30
C ASP A 219 8.48 -20.40 -10.76
N ALA A 220 8.77 -21.43 -9.96
CA ALA A 220 8.38 -22.80 -10.26
C ALA A 220 6.85 -22.99 -10.29
N LEU A 221 6.12 -22.38 -9.35
CA LEU A 221 4.66 -22.43 -9.32
C LEU A 221 4.03 -21.77 -10.54
N PHE A 222 4.53 -20.59 -10.94
CA PHE A 222 4.00 -19.80 -12.05
C PHE A 222 4.45 -20.28 -13.43
N ASN A 223 5.41 -21.21 -13.52
CA ASN A 223 5.79 -21.87 -14.78
C ASN A 223 4.64 -22.73 -15.36
N LYS A 224 3.69 -23.16 -14.52
CA LYS A 224 2.43 -23.72 -15.00
C LYS A 224 1.48 -22.57 -15.32
N MET A 225 1.07 -22.46 -16.58
CA MET A 225 0.14 -21.43 -17.01
C MET A 225 -1.22 -21.57 -16.32
N ALA A 226 -1.86 -20.42 -16.10
CA ALA A 226 -3.22 -20.35 -15.58
C ALA A 226 -4.21 -21.05 -16.54
N SER A 227 -5.11 -21.85 -15.98
CA SER A 227 -6.12 -22.61 -16.68
C SER A 227 -7.22 -23.05 -15.71
N GLY A 228 -8.48 -23.06 -16.18
CA GLY A 228 -9.60 -23.56 -15.40
C GLY A 228 -10.66 -22.48 -15.19
N SER A 229 -11.38 -22.62 -14.09
CA SER A 229 -12.51 -21.76 -13.70
C SER A 229 -12.12 -20.88 -12.50
N THR A 230 -13.05 -20.14 -11.90
CA THR A 230 -12.75 -19.28 -10.74
C THR A 230 -13.50 -19.77 -9.49
N PRO A 231 -13.14 -20.93 -8.89
CA PRO A 231 -13.82 -21.50 -7.73
C PRO A 231 -13.44 -20.78 -6.41
N PHE A 232 -13.51 -19.45 -6.40
CA PHE A 232 -13.05 -18.65 -5.28
C PHE A 232 -13.92 -18.85 -4.03
N LEU A 233 -15.24 -18.95 -4.17
CA LEU A 233 -16.14 -19.19 -3.03
C LEU A 233 -15.78 -20.50 -2.31
N GLU A 234 -15.57 -21.59 -3.05
CA GLU A 234 -15.23 -22.89 -2.49
C GLU A 234 -13.87 -22.83 -1.76
N ARG A 235 -12.88 -22.16 -2.36
CA ARG A 235 -11.56 -22.00 -1.75
C ARG A 235 -11.57 -21.09 -0.53
N LEU A 236 -12.40 -20.07 -0.52
CA LEU A 236 -12.58 -19.19 0.63
C LEU A 236 -13.20 -19.97 1.79
N GLN A 237 -14.22 -20.79 1.53
CA GLN A 237 -14.82 -21.68 2.53
C GLN A 237 -13.80 -22.69 3.08
N GLU A 238 -12.99 -23.32 2.22
CA GLU A 238 -11.90 -24.21 2.63
C GLU A 238 -10.86 -23.49 3.52
N SER A 239 -10.49 -22.27 3.13
CA SER A 239 -9.55 -21.43 3.88
C SER A 239 -10.07 -21.09 5.28
N PHE A 240 -11.33 -20.64 5.40
CA PHE A 240 -11.94 -20.37 6.71
C PHE A 240 -12.10 -21.62 7.55
N ALA A 241 -12.48 -22.76 6.96
CA ALA A 241 -12.55 -24.03 7.68
C ALA A 241 -11.19 -24.48 8.23
N ARG A 242 -10.12 -24.31 7.43
CA ARG A 242 -8.74 -24.65 7.84
C ARG A 242 -8.16 -23.67 8.86
N GLY A 243 -8.52 -22.40 8.74
CA GLY A 243 -8.12 -21.31 9.63
C GLY A 243 -9.04 -21.14 10.84
N ALA A 244 -9.95 -22.08 11.11
CA ALA A 244 -10.91 -21.94 12.20
C ALA A 244 -10.19 -21.75 13.55
N ASN A 245 -10.58 -20.69 14.28
CA ASN A 245 -9.96 -20.26 15.54
C ASN A 245 -8.49 -19.82 15.44
N ARG A 246 -8.04 -19.41 14.25
CA ARG A 246 -6.69 -18.91 14.00
C ARG A 246 -6.73 -17.48 13.49
N ASN A 247 -5.65 -16.74 13.72
CA ASN A 247 -5.48 -15.43 13.10
C ASN A 247 -4.80 -15.61 11.73
N VAL A 248 -5.51 -15.27 10.65
CA VAL A 248 -5.09 -15.49 9.27
C VAL A 248 -5.39 -14.26 8.42
N ALA A 249 -4.35 -13.58 7.95
CA ALA A 249 -4.48 -12.54 6.95
C ALA A 249 -4.60 -13.17 5.56
N ARG A 250 -5.66 -12.84 4.81
CA ARG A 250 -5.92 -13.44 3.49
C ARG A 250 -5.80 -12.41 2.38
N TYR A 251 -5.16 -12.81 1.30
CA TYR A 251 -4.95 -12.01 0.10
C TYR A 251 -5.46 -12.78 -1.10
N PHE A 252 -6.39 -12.23 -1.87
CA PHE A 252 -6.88 -12.84 -3.11
C PHE A 252 -6.42 -12.07 -4.33
N PHE A 253 -5.60 -12.71 -5.15
CA PHE A 253 -5.23 -12.19 -6.47
C PHE A 253 -6.23 -12.75 -7.49
N GLY A 254 -7.03 -11.90 -8.12
CA GLY A 254 -8.06 -12.36 -9.05
C GLY A 254 -8.42 -11.32 -10.10
N ASP A 255 -9.07 -11.78 -11.17
CA ASP A 255 -9.43 -10.92 -12.29
C ASP A 255 -10.93 -10.89 -12.62
N GLY A 256 -11.78 -11.50 -11.78
CA GLY A 256 -13.21 -11.46 -12.05
C GLY A 256 -14.11 -12.22 -11.10
N VAL A 257 -15.17 -12.77 -11.68
CA VAL A 257 -16.35 -13.24 -10.96
C VAL A 257 -16.19 -14.71 -10.53
N PRO A 258 -16.48 -15.06 -9.26
CA PRO A 258 -16.46 -16.45 -8.81
C PRO A 258 -17.45 -17.34 -9.59
N ASN A 259 -17.13 -18.62 -9.67
CA ASN A 259 -18.02 -19.66 -10.19
C ASN A 259 -19.38 -19.58 -9.51
N GLY A 260 -20.45 -19.58 -10.31
CA GLY A 260 -21.81 -19.38 -9.82
C GLY A 260 -22.32 -17.95 -9.92
N GLY A 261 -21.49 -16.98 -10.31
CA GLY A 261 -21.93 -15.61 -10.60
C GLY A 261 -22.41 -14.84 -9.37
N ASN A 262 -23.48 -14.06 -9.52
CA ASN A 262 -24.02 -13.23 -8.44
C ASN A 262 -24.37 -14.00 -7.14
N PRO A 263 -24.99 -15.20 -7.19
CA PRO A 263 -25.15 -16.03 -6.00
C PRO A 263 -23.85 -16.29 -5.23
N ALA A 264 -22.75 -16.53 -5.93
CA ALA A 264 -21.46 -16.78 -5.28
C ALA A 264 -20.85 -15.51 -4.69
N LYS A 265 -20.94 -14.38 -5.41
CA LYS A 265 -20.56 -13.05 -4.88
C LYS A 265 -21.29 -12.74 -3.57
N ALA A 266 -22.61 -12.94 -3.56
CA ALA A 266 -23.43 -12.70 -2.38
C ALA A 266 -23.06 -13.59 -1.19
N GLU A 267 -22.70 -14.86 -1.43
CA GLU A 267 -22.24 -15.74 -0.36
C GLU A 267 -20.83 -15.37 0.13
N VAL A 268 -19.93 -14.92 -0.75
CA VAL A 268 -18.61 -14.38 -0.33
C VAL A 268 -18.80 -13.17 0.58
N VAL A 269 -19.60 -12.18 0.17
CA VAL A 269 -19.90 -10.99 0.98
C VAL A 269 -20.47 -11.41 2.33
N LYS A 270 -21.45 -12.33 2.33
CA LYS A 270 -22.04 -12.85 3.57
C LYS A 270 -21.01 -13.53 4.47
N ILE A 271 -20.11 -14.35 3.92
CA ILE A 271 -19.02 -14.97 4.69
C ILE A 271 -18.17 -13.88 5.33
N LEU A 272 -17.76 -12.86 4.58
CA LEU A 272 -16.90 -11.80 5.10
C LEU A 272 -17.63 -10.95 6.15
N CYS A 273 -18.88 -10.56 5.94
CA CYS A 273 -19.64 -9.79 6.92
C CYS A 273 -19.99 -10.58 8.20
N THR A 274 -20.04 -11.92 8.14
CA THR A 274 -20.49 -12.76 9.27
C THR A 274 -19.39 -13.65 9.87
N ARG A 275 -18.15 -13.55 9.37
CA ARG A 275 -17.02 -14.34 9.89
C ARG A 275 -16.75 -14.04 11.36
N GLN A 276 -16.28 -15.06 12.07
CA GLN A 276 -15.80 -14.88 13.43
C GLN A 276 -14.46 -14.16 13.43
N ASN A 277 -14.25 -13.28 14.41
CA ASN A 277 -12.99 -12.55 14.61
C ASN A 277 -12.47 -11.87 13.31
N PRO A 278 -13.19 -10.87 12.76
CA PRO A 278 -12.81 -10.25 11.49
C PRO A 278 -11.46 -9.53 11.55
N GLU A 279 -11.09 -8.96 12.72
CA GLU A 279 -9.76 -8.34 12.95
C GLU A 279 -8.61 -9.35 12.85
N GLY A 280 -8.80 -10.56 13.38
CA GLY A 280 -7.84 -11.66 13.23
C GLY A 280 -7.96 -12.37 11.87
N ASN A 281 -8.94 -12.03 11.04
CA ASN A 281 -9.17 -12.65 9.74
C ASN A 281 -9.44 -11.60 8.66
N PRO A 282 -8.52 -10.64 8.43
CA PRO A 282 -8.69 -9.63 7.41
C PRO A 282 -8.61 -10.24 6.01
N MET A 283 -9.25 -9.57 5.05
CA MET A 283 -9.29 -9.97 3.65
C MET A 283 -8.87 -8.81 2.75
N THR A 284 -7.85 -9.00 1.95
CA THR A 284 -7.47 -8.03 0.91
C THR A 284 -7.69 -8.64 -0.47
N PHE A 285 -8.51 -7.97 -1.27
CA PHE A 285 -8.68 -8.25 -2.68
C PHE A 285 -7.61 -7.50 -3.48
N LEU A 286 -6.96 -8.19 -4.41
CA LEU A 286 -5.91 -7.67 -5.27
C LEU A 286 -6.33 -7.91 -6.71
N SER A 287 -7.01 -6.92 -7.28
CA SER A 287 -7.50 -6.98 -8.65
C SER A 287 -6.34 -6.99 -9.62
N CYS A 288 -6.40 -7.92 -10.57
CA CYS A 288 -5.42 -8.10 -11.64
C CYS A 288 -6.15 -7.99 -12.98
N THR A 289 -6.97 -6.96 -13.19
CA THR A 289 -7.77 -6.81 -14.41
C THR A 289 -7.97 -5.36 -14.76
N ASN A 290 -7.99 -5.07 -16.05
CA ASN A 290 -8.32 -3.75 -16.60
C ASN A 290 -9.82 -3.63 -16.96
N GLU A 291 -10.65 -4.51 -16.41
CA GLU A 291 -12.10 -4.58 -16.64
C GLU A 291 -12.84 -4.38 -15.32
N ASP A 292 -13.01 -3.13 -14.89
CA ASP A 292 -13.55 -2.72 -13.59
C ASP A 292 -14.85 -3.47 -13.25
N ALA A 293 -15.76 -3.62 -14.22
CA ALA A 293 -17.04 -4.30 -14.02
C ALA A 293 -16.91 -5.78 -13.57
N GLN A 294 -15.78 -6.43 -13.84
CA GLN A 294 -15.53 -7.81 -13.40
C GLN A 294 -15.17 -7.89 -11.91
N VAL A 295 -14.58 -6.83 -11.36
CA VAL A 295 -14.06 -6.74 -9.98
C VAL A 295 -14.80 -5.74 -9.10
N GLU A 296 -15.74 -4.97 -9.64
CA GLU A 296 -16.56 -4.00 -8.89
C GLU A 296 -17.20 -4.61 -7.63
N TRP A 297 -17.57 -5.89 -7.71
CA TRP A 297 -18.15 -6.59 -6.56
C TRP A 297 -17.18 -6.74 -5.37
N MET A 298 -15.87 -6.69 -5.60
CA MET A 298 -14.84 -6.70 -4.56
C MET A 298 -14.81 -5.34 -3.85
N LYS A 299 -14.88 -4.23 -4.60
CA LYS A 299 -15.04 -2.86 -4.06
C LYS A 299 -16.34 -2.74 -3.25
N ASP A 300 -17.47 -3.21 -3.82
CA ASP A 300 -18.74 -3.30 -3.09
C ASP A 300 -18.63 -4.14 -1.81
N THR A 301 -17.77 -5.17 -1.81
CA THR A 301 -17.57 -6.04 -0.64
C THR A 301 -16.76 -5.35 0.44
N GLU A 302 -15.70 -4.62 0.07
CA GLU A 302 -14.90 -3.78 0.96
C GLU A 302 -15.77 -2.75 1.69
N GLU A 303 -16.66 -2.04 0.98
CA GLU A 303 -17.56 -1.06 1.59
C GLU A 303 -18.52 -1.67 2.65
N LEU A 304 -18.78 -2.98 2.57
CA LEU A 304 -19.75 -3.69 3.41
C LEU A 304 -19.11 -4.52 4.53
N ALA A 305 -17.94 -5.12 4.26
CA ALA A 305 -17.33 -6.09 5.15
C ALA A 305 -16.24 -5.43 6.01
N PRO A 306 -16.30 -5.53 7.34
CA PRO A 306 -15.24 -4.97 8.18
C PRO A 306 -13.92 -5.72 7.95
N TYR A 307 -12.80 -5.02 8.10
CA TYR A 307 -11.45 -5.56 7.88
C TYR A 307 -11.31 -6.22 6.51
N CYS A 308 -11.85 -5.57 5.49
CA CYS A 308 -11.78 -5.97 4.11
C CYS A 308 -11.25 -4.77 3.33
N SER A 309 -10.31 -4.99 2.43
CA SER A 309 -9.82 -3.94 1.54
C SER A 309 -9.76 -4.46 0.11
N GLU A 310 -9.88 -3.57 -0.87
CA GLU A 310 -9.64 -3.81 -2.28
C GLU A 310 -8.45 -2.94 -2.72
N CYS A 311 -7.60 -3.49 -3.58
CA CYS A 311 -6.46 -2.76 -4.12
C CYS A 311 -6.26 -3.18 -5.58
N ASP A 312 -6.45 -2.22 -6.48
CA ASP A 312 -6.21 -2.40 -7.89
C ASP A 312 -4.71 -2.30 -8.24
N ASP A 313 -4.38 -2.04 -9.51
CA ASP A 313 -3.03 -1.67 -9.91
C ASP A 313 -2.60 -0.30 -9.35
N PHE A 314 -1.29 -0.10 -9.16
CA PHE A 314 -0.74 1.12 -8.57
C PHE A 314 -1.23 2.41 -9.24
N LYS A 315 -1.36 2.41 -10.57
CA LYS A 315 -1.72 3.60 -11.32
C LYS A 315 -3.14 4.04 -10.96
N ASP A 316 -4.09 3.12 -10.97
CA ASP A 316 -5.49 3.43 -10.73
C ASP A 316 -5.71 3.80 -9.26
N GLU A 317 -5.09 3.06 -8.34
CA GLU A 317 -5.03 3.42 -6.91
C GLU A 317 -4.43 4.82 -6.69
N ALA A 318 -3.34 5.16 -7.37
CA ALA A 318 -2.71 6.47 -7.23
C ALA A 318 -3.60 7.59 -7.79
N ASP A 319 -4.33 7.34 -8.87
CA ASP A 319 -5.27 8.30 -9.46
C ASP A 319 -6.50 8.50 -8.54
N GLU A 320 -7.01 7.44 -7.91
CA GLU A 320 -8.10 7.49 -6.91
C GLU A 320 -7.67 8.24 -5.64
N VAL A 321 -6.54 7.85 -5.03
CA VAL A 321 -5.98 8.54 -3.86
C VAL A 321 -5.67 10.01 -4.19
N LEU A 322 -5.21 10.32 -5.40
CA LEU A 322 -5.00 11.70 -5.83
C LEU A 322 -6.30 12.51 -5.92
N LYS A 323 -7.40 11.90 -6.37
CA LYS A 323 -8.75 12.50 -6.44
C LYS A 323 -9.31 12.75 -5.04
N ASP A 324 -9.00 11.88 -4.08
CA ASP A 324 -9.53 11.91 -2.72
C ASP A 324 -8.67 12.76 -1.77
N GLN A 325 -7.36 12.53 -1.73
CA GLN A 325 -6.41 13.14 -0.79
C GLN A 325 -5.68 14.36 -1.36
N GLY A 326 -5.62 14.50 -2.68
CA GLY A 326 -4.97 15.59 -3.38
C GLY A 326 -3.45 15.44 -3.51
N VAL A 327 -2.88 16.30 -4.36
CA VAL A 327 -1.46 16.26 -4.83
C VAL A 327 -0.38 16.36 -3.73
N ALA A 328 -0.77 16.67 -2.50
CA ALA A 328 0.18 16.84 -1.40
C ALA A 328 0.50 15.52 -0.69
N LEU A 329 -0.41 14.54 -0.70
CA LEU A 329 -0.14 13.21 -0.15
C LEU A 329 0.85 12.49 -1.08
N PRO A 330 2.03 12.08 -0.59
CA PRO A 330 3.03 11.46 -1.45
C PRO A 330 2.76 9.96 -1.60
N TYR A 331 1.66 9.62 -2.27
CA TYR A 331 1.30 8.24 -2.54
C TYR A 331 2.28 7.62 -3.54
N SER A 332 3.28 6.92 -3.00
CA SER A 332 4.33 6.24 -3.75
C SER A 332 3.94 4.78 -4.04
N TYR A 333 4.71 4.12 -4.89
CA TYR A 333 4.57 2.68 -5.12
C TYR A 333 4.77 1.86 -3.82
N GLY A 334 5.64 2.34 -2.92
CA GLY A 334 5.84 1.73 -1.61
C GLY A 334 4.63 1.90 -0.70
N PHE A 335 3.96 3.07 -0.76
CA PHE A 335 2.69 3.29 -0.06
C PHE A 335 1.66 2.25 -0.51
N TYR A 336 1.50 2.12 -1.82
CA TYR A 336 0.63 1.12 -2.44
C TYR A 336 0.96 -0.33 -2.01
N LEU A 337 2.23 -0.74 -2.07
CA LEU A 337 2.63 -2.09 -1.66
C LEU A 337 2.30 -2.38 -0.19
N VAL A 338 2.44 -1.39 0.69
CA VAL A 338 2.03 -1.52 2.09
C VAL A 338 0.52 -1.60 2.21
N SER A 339 -0.24 -0.78 1.49
CA SER A 339 -1.72 -0.88 1.46
C SER A 339 -2.18 -2.29 1.07
N CYS A 340 -1.60 -2.86 0.01
CA CYS A 340 -1.87 -4.24 -0.40
C CYS A 340 -1.60 -5.29 0.70
N LEU A 341 -0.71 -5.00 1.64
CA LEU A 341 -0.36 -5.91 2.74
C LEU A 341 -1.22 -5.72 3.98
N VAL A 342 -1.58 -4.48 4.32
CA VAL A 342 -2.12 -4.17 5.66
C VAL A 342 -3.31 -3.22 5.69
N ALA A 343 -3.84 -2.72 4.55
CA ALA A 343 -5.00 -1.82 4.54
C ALA A 343 -6.22 -2.43 5.23
N ALA A 344 -6.56 -3.69 4.92
CA ALA A 344 -7.65 -4.42 5.58
C ALA A 344 -7.48 -4.57 7.11
N MET A 345 -6.28 -4.37 7.66
CA MET A 345 -6.00 -4.40 9.11
C MET A 345 -6.05 -3.00 9.74
N ASN A 346 -6.14 -1.97 8.91
CA ASN A 346 -5.99 -0.57 9.27
C ASN A 346 -7.15 0.27 8.68
N PRO A 347 -8.42 -0.03 9.07
CA PRO A 347 -9.62 0.59 8.50
C PRO A 347 -9.74 2.11 8.75
N ASP A 348 -8.96 2.64 9.71
CA ASP A 348 -9.06 4.03 10.13
C ASP A 348 -7.96 4.95 9.53
N ASP A 349 -7.00 4.38 8.77
CA ASP A 349 -5.96 5.17 8.11
C ASP A 349 -5.67 4.76 6.66
N LEU A 350 -5.03 3.62 6.42
CA LEU A 350 -4.64 3.18 5.07
C LEU A 350 -5.86 2.87 4.21
N ASP A 351 -6.85 2.17 4.77
CA ASP A 351 -8.14 1.91 4.13
C ASP A 351 -8.91 3.23 3.91
N ALA A 352 -8.72 4.21 4.79
CA ALA A 352 -9.44 5.49 4.74
C ALA A 352 -8.90 6.47 3.69
N MET A 353 -7.92 6.08 2.87
CA MET A 353 -7.29 6.97 1.89
C MET A 353 -8.25 7.44 0.79
N ASP A 354 -9.20 6.61 0.38
CA ASP A 354 -10.17 6.89 -0.69
C ASP A 354 -11.54 7.39 -0.17
N GLU A 355 -11.70 7.51 1.15
CA GLU A 355 -12.98 7.87 1.79
C GLU A 355 -13.36 9.37 1.67
N SER A 356 -12.57 10.21 0.99
CA SER A 356 -12.76 11.67 0.92
C SER A 356 -12.83 12.37 2.29
N VAL A 357 -12.10 11.87 3.29
CA VAL A 357 -11.89 12.53 4.58
C VAL A 357 -10.41 12.90 4.69
N PRO A 358 -10.07 14.14 5.10
CA PRO A 358 -8.66 14.49 5.26
C PRO A 358 -8.08 13.78 6.48
N PHE A 359 -6.82 13.40 6.41
CA PHE A 359 -6.09 12.92 7.58
C PHE A 359 -5.96 14.03 8.61
N THR A 360 -6.09 13.67 9.89
CA THR A 360 -5.64 14.55 10.98
C THR A 360 -4.13 14.75 10.85
N LYS A 361 -3.61 15.81 11.49
CA LYS A 361 -2.16 16.01 11.52
C LYS A 361 -1.44 14.81 12.13
N GLY A 362 -1.97 14.25 13.22
CA GLY A 362 -1.41 13.08 13.88
C GLY A 362 -1.36 11.85 12.97
N THR A 363 -2.46 11.53 12.28
CA THR A 363 -2.50 10.40 11.33
C THR A 363 -1.52 10.62 10.18
N LEU A 364 -1.49 11.81 9.57
CA LEU A 364 -0.56 12.10 8.48
C LEU A 364 0.90 11.98 8.92
N ASP A 365 1.25 12.55 10.07
CA ASP A 365 2.61 12.47 10.62
C ASP A 365 3.01 11.02 10.89
N ASN A 366 2.10 10.21 11.41
CA ASN A 366 2.32 8.79 11.62
C ASN A 366 2.52 8.02 10.32
N LEU A 367 1.75 8.32 9.26
CA LEU A 367 1.90 7.68 7.96
C LEU A 367 3.22 8.06 7.27
N LEU A 368 3.63 9.32 7.37
CA LEU A 368 4.87 9.82 6.75
C LEU A 368 6.13 9.49 7.56
N GLY A 369 5.97 9.29 8.87
CA GLY A 369 7.02 8.96 9.82
C GLY A 369 7.79 10.16 10.39
N ILE A 370 7.28 11.38 10.16
CA ILE A 370 7.88 12.64 10.60
C ILE A 370 6.81 13.56 11.15
N GLU A 371 7.16 14.41 12.10
CA GLU A 371 6.23 15.44 12.58
C GLU A 371 6.22 16.64 11.62
N SER A 372 5.15 16.78 10.86
CA SER A 372 4.95 17.91 9.98
C SER A 372 4.83 19.20 10.80
N ASN A 373 5.45 20.28 10.33
CA ASN A 373 5.11 21.60 10.85
C ASN A 373 3.72 22.04 10.37
N GLU A 374 3.15 23.08 10.99
CA GLU A 374 1.81 23.56 10.63
C GLU A 374 1.70 23.98 9.16
N ALA A 375 2.75 24.56 8.58
CA ALA A 375 2.75 24.95 7.16
C ALA A 375 2.65 23.75 6.22
N SER A 376 3.33 22.65 6.53
CA SER A 376 3.31 21.41 5.74
C SER A 376 1.97 20.71 5.87
N TYR A 377 1.42 20.66 7.08
CA TYR A 377 0.07 20.13 7.29
C TYR A 377 -1.00 20.98 6.60
N LYS A 378 -0.92 22.32 6.70
CA LYS A 378 -1.81 23.25 5.99
C LYS A 378 -1.73 23.08 4.48
N HIS A 379 -0.52 22.88 3.93
CA HIS A 379 -0.33 22.58 2.52
C HIS A 379 -1.04 21.29 2.10
N TYR A 380 -0.90 20.22 2.88
CA TYR A 380 -1.66 18.99 2.65
C TYR A 380 -3.17 19.25 2.67
N PHE A 381 -3.67 19.90 3.72
CA PHE A 381 -5.09 20.17 3.89
C PHE A 381 -5.65 21.02 2.74
N ASP A 382 -4.92 22.05 2.28
CA ASP A 382 -5.35 22.90 1.17
C ASP A 382 -5.40 22.14 -0.16
N CYS A 383 -4.44 21.24 -0.41
CA CYS A 383 -4.46 20.37 -1.58
C CYS A 383 -5.63 19.39 -1.54
N PHE A 384 -5.95 18.83 -0.37
CA PHE A 384 -7.16 18.02 -0.17
C PHE A 384 -8.43 18.82 -0.51
N ILE A 385 -8.59 20.04 0.04
CA ILE A 385 -9.75 20.89 -0.26
C ILE A 385 -9.87 21.16 -1.76
N GLN A 386 -8.75 21.45 -2.43
CA GLN A 386 -8.73 21.66 -3.88
C GLN A 386 -9.15 20.41 -4.66
N ALA A 387 -8.73 19.21 -4.23
CA ALA A 387 -9.14 17.95 -4.84
C ALA A 387 -10.66 17.76 -4.73
N GLN A 388 -11.22 17.95 -3.54
CA GLN A 388 -12.67 17.84 -3.31
C GLN A 388 -13.49 18.88 -4.09
N GLN A 389 -12.98 20.11 -4.23
CA GLN A 389 -13.61 21.13 -5.08
C GLN A 389 -13.60 20.77 -6.58
N LYS A 390 -12.50 20.14 -7.04
CA LYS A 390 -12.32 19.69 -8.43
C LYS A 390 -13.07 18.38 -8.73
N ARG A 391 -13.51 17.64 -7.71
CA ARG A 391 -14.25 16.37 -7.87
C ARG A 391 -15.36 16.50 -8.90
N THR A 392 -15.33 15.64 -9.90
CA THR A 392 -16.42 15.50 -10.86
C THR A 392 -17.53 14.71 -10.18
N ILE A 393 -18.77 15.18 -10.30
CA ILE A 393 -19.93 14.40 -9.84
C ILE A 393 -20.27 13.46 -10.98
N GLU A 394 -19.96 12.18 -10.81
CA GLU A 394 -20.28 11.15 -11.79
C GLU A 394 -21.77 10.84 -11.78
N ASN A 395 -22.23 10.16 -12.83
CA ASN A 395 -23.59 9.63 -12.86
C ASN A 395 -23.59 8.17 -12.39
N ASP A 396 -24.65 7.76 -11.71
CA ASP A 396 -24.98 6.38 -11.42
C ASP A 396 -25.44 5.63 -12.69
N ASP A 397 -25.71 4.33 -12.56
CA ASP A 397 -26.19 3.47 -13.66
C ASP A 397 -27.49 3.95 -14.32
N TYR A 398 -28.23 4.84 -13.66
CA TYR A 398 -29.47 5.43 -14.16
C TYR A 398 -29.28 6.82 -14.78
N GLY A 399 -28.02 7.26 -14.92
CA GLY A 399 -27.68 8.57 -15.46
C GLY A 399 -27.96 9.73 -14.51
N ARG A 400 -28.14 9.47 -13.21
CA ARG A 400 -28.37 10.50 -12.19
C ARG A 400 -27.05 10.81 -11.48
N PRO A 401 -26.80 12.05 -11.04
CA PRO A 401 -25.62 12.36 -10.25
C PRO A 401 -25.48 11.45 -9.01
N LYS A 402 -24.32 10.81 -8.82
CA LYS A 402 -24.00 10.00 -7.65
C LYS A 402 -24.09 10.88 -6.40
N LYS A 403 -24.97 10.49 -5.46
CA LYS A 403 -25.18 11.23 -4.21
C LYS A 403 -23.91 11.32 -3.37
N THR A 404 -23.12 10.25 -3.35
CA THR A 404 -21.84 10.18 -2.63
C THR A 404 -20.88 11.26 -3.12
N ASP A 405 -20.69 11.43 -4.43
CA ASP A 405 -19.86 12.50 -4.99
C ASP A 405 -20.39 13.90 -4.67
N GLN A 406 -21.72 14.08 -4.70
CA GLN A 406 -22.34 15.35 -4.30
C GLN A 406 -22.05 15.69 -2.84
N LEU A 407 -22.16 14.71 -1.95
CA LEU A 407 -21.86 14.87 -0.53
C LEU A 407 -20.37 15.17 -0.31
N LYS A 408 -19.47 14.35 -0.89
CA LYS A 408 -18.01 14.54 -0.86
C LYS A 408 -17.62 15.97 -1.30
N LYS A 409 -18.17 16.45 -2.42
CA LYS A 409 -17.89 17.78 -2.98
C LYS A 409 -18.47 18.95 -2.18
N SER A 410 -19.63 18.77 -1.54
CA SER A 410 -20.34 19.86 -0.84
C SER A 410 -19.94 20.03 0.63
N GLN A 411 -19.26 19.04 1.20
CA GLN A 411 -18.81 19.07 2.59
C GLN A 411 -17.79 20.20 2.84
N ASN A 412 -18.09 21.07 3.82
CA ASN A 412 -17.24 22.23 4.15
C ASN A 412 -16.10 21.84 5.09
N TRP A 413 -15.17 21.04 4.58
CA TRP A 413 -13.96 20.64 5.30
C TRP A 413 -13.10 21.83 5.74
N GLN A 414 -13.10 22.95 4.99
CA GLN A 414 -12.30 24.13 5.31
C GLN A 414 -12.61 24.71 6.69
N ALA A 415 -13.87 24.67 7.12
CA ALA A 415 -14.31 25.14 8.44
C ALA A 415 -13.78 24.26 9.59
N LEU A 416 -13.35 23.03 9.28
CA LEU A 416 -12.93 22.01 10.25
C LEU A 416 -11.41 21.89 10.37
N TYR A 417 -10.62 22.73 9.68
CA TYR A 417 -9.14 22.66 9.71
C TYR A 417 -8.57 22.56 11.14
N GLY A 418 -9.08 23.40 12.06
CA GLY A 418 -8.62 23.39 13.45
C GLY A 418 -8.91 22.08 14.19
N ASP A 419 -9.97 21.36 13.82
CA ASP A 419 -10.32 20.09 14.44
C ASP A 419 -9.41 18.98 13.93
N PHE A 420 -9.15 18.92 12.62
CA PHE A 420 -8.19 17.98 12.05
C PHE A 420 -6.74 18.24 12.48
N LEU A 421 -6.39 19.49 12.80
CA LEU A 421 -5.09 19.83 13.36
C LEU A 421 -4.87 19.26 14.77
N ARG A 422 -5.94 19.07 15.56
CA ARG A 422 -5.86 18.72 16.99
C ARG A 422 -6.33 17.31 17.33
N ALA A 423 -7.28 16.78 16.57
CA ALA A 423 -7.84 15.46 16.83
C ALA A 423 -6.78 14.38 16.61
N PRO A 424 -6.72 13.34 17.46
CA PRO A 424 -5.84 12.20 17.21
C PRO A 424 -6.16 11.50 15.89
N GLU A 425 -7.44 11.25 15.64
CA GLU A 425 -7.96 10.52 14.48
C GLU A 425 -9.22 11.20 13.93
N ALA A 426 -9.46 11.06 12.62
CA ALA A 426 -10.57 11.73 11.94
C ALA A 426 -11.93 11.24 12.45
N LYS A 427 -12.07 9.95 12.77
CA LYS A 427 -13.30 9.34 13.29
C LYS A 427 -13.78 9.93 14.62
N MET A 428 -12.90 10.63 15.35
CA MET A 428 -13.20 11.31 16.60
C MET A 428 -13.82 12.71 16.38
N ILE A 429 -13.81 13.22 15.15
CA ILE A 429 -14.41 14.52 14.79
C ILE A 429 -15.90 14.32 14.54
N PRO A 430 -16.81 14.98 15.28
CA PRO A 430 -18.26 14.76 15.14
C PRO A 430 -18.79 15.00 13.71
N ALA A 431 -18.21 15.97 12.99
CA ALA A 431 -18.59 16.26 11.61
C ALA A 431 -18.19 15.12 10.64
N VAL A 432 -17.10 14.40 10.90
CA VAL A 432 -16.70 13.21 10.14
C VAL A 432 -17.67 12.06 10.38
N GLN A 433 -18.10 11.85 11.63
CA GLN A 433 -19.10 10.83 11.96
C GLN A 433 -20.42 11.08 11.23
N GLN A 434 -20.89 12.33 11.22
CA GLN A 434 -22.10 12.73 10.49
C GLN A 434 -21.94 12.54 8.98
N PHE A 435 -20.78 12.89 8.43
CA PHE A 435 -20.45 12.70 7.02
C PHE A 435 -20.47 11.22 6.63
N LYS A 436 -19.80 10.35 7.41
CA LYS A 436 -19.81 8.89 7.17
C LYS A 436 -21.22 8.30 7.27
N GLN A 437 -22.03 8.73 8.25
CA GLN A 437 -23.42 8.32 8.37
C GLN A 437 -24.26 8.73 7.14
N ALA A 438 -23.99 9.90 6.56
CA ALA A 438 -24.68 10.38 5.37
C ALA A 438 -24.21 9.69 4.08
N LEU A 439 -22.98 9.18 4.03
CA LEU A 439 -22.51 8.32 2.93
C LEU A 439 -23.22 6.97 2.90
N MET A 440 -23.56 6.44 4.08
CA MET A 440 -24.24 5.15 4.24
C MET A 440 -25.78 5.22 4.05
N SER A 441 -26.35 6.42 3.87
CA SER A 441 -27.81 6.67 3.78
C SER A 441 -28.27 6.97 2.36
#